data_AF-A0A519ZAV1-F1
#
_entry.id   AF-A0A519ZAV1-F1
#
_cell.length_a   1.000
_cell.length_b   1.000
_cell.length_c   1.000
_cell.angle_alpha   90.00
_cell.angle_beta   90.00
_cell.angle_gamma   90.00
#
_symmetry.space_group_name_H-M   'P 1'
#
loop_
_entity.id
_entity.type
_entity.pdbx_description
1 polymer ?
#
loop_
_entity_poly.entity_id
_entity_poly.type
_entity_poly.pdbx_seq_one_letter_code
_entity_poly.pdbx_strand_id
1 'polypeptide(L)'
;TAPAMAVKLRDTNTDEGIEGFVDEVTHLIRSQTAGIVGNLALVVPVVVGAQALAWYALGHPLVSEADARQSLEKLTLWGPTLFYAAFAGVLLFSASLVAGWFENWFVWHRLDSALQWNPRIRRWLGPARAEYWALWWRKNISGLAANVSLGFMLGLTPSIAAFFALPLDVRHVTLSTGQIAAALGTLGWEMLYEPAFWWCVAAIPLTGLLNVGVSFAFALRVAIRSRGVKVKDRSRLWRAMGRRLLRKPWTFLWPPKTPPRPRLEPTTEPASPHSPPHHLPPGP
;
A
#
# COMPACT_ATOMS: atom_id res chain seq x y z
N THR A 1 1.87 -5.84 4.24
CA THR A 1 0.80 -6.48 3.41
C THR A 1 1.14 -7.92 3.07
N ALA A 2 2.30 -8.23 2.51
CA ALA A 2 2.69 -9.60 2.15
C ALA A 2 2.71 -10.62 3.33
N PRO A 3 3.20 -10.30 4.55
CA PRO A 3 3.23 -11.25 5.67
C PRO A 3 1.83 -11.62 6.18
N ALA A 4 0.91 -10.65 6.24
CA ALA A 4 -0.47 -10.87 6.69
C ALA A 4 -1.27 -11.75 5.71
N MET A 5 -1.12 -11.52 4.39
CA MET A 5 -1.69 -12.41 3.37
C MET A 5 -1.10 -13.82 3.46
N ALA A 6 0.20 -13.88 3.73
CA ALA A 6 0.95 -15.11 3.93
C ALA A 6 0.79 -15.71 5.34
N VAL A 7 -0.22 -15.36 6.14
CA VAL A 7 -0.70 -16.15 7.31
C VAL A 7 -2.04 -16.83 6.98
N LYS A 8 -2.91 -16.13 6.24
CA LYS A 8 -4.31 -16.53 6.00
C LYS A 8 -4.55 -17.49 4.84
N LEU A 9 -3.56 -17.74 4.00
CA LEU A 9 -3.59 -18.76 2.91
C LEU A 9 -3.61 -20.23 3.42
N ARG A 10 -3.86 -20.48 4.72
CA ARG A 10 -3.73 -21.82 5.34
C ARG A 10 -4.96 -22.71 5.06
N ASP A 11 -6.10 -22.09 4.81
CA ASP A 11 -7.40 -22.78 4.67
C ASP A 11 -7.96 -22.75 3.22
N THR A 12 -7.14 -22.45 2.21
CA THR A 12 -7.61 -22.33 0.80
C THR A 12 -7.89 -23.67 0.10
N ASN A 13 -8.01 -24.77 0.84
CA ASN A 13 -8.39 -26.08 0.31
C ASN A 13 -9.92 -26.22 0.12
N THR A 14 -10.71 -25.33 0.73
CA THR A 14 -12.17 -25.28 0.59
C THR A 14 -12.61 -24.04 -0.19
N ASP A 15 -13.78 -24.10 -0.82
CA ASP A 15 -14.34 -22.94 -1.54
C ASP A 15 -14.60 -21.76 -0.59
N GLU A 16 -15.01 -22.04 0.66
CA GLU A 16 -15.16 -21.04 1.72
C GLU A 16 -13.85 -20.33 2.07
N GLY A 17 -12.73 -21.07 2.14
CA GLY A 17 -11.41 -20.49 2.40
C GLY A 17 -10.92 -19.62 1.24
N ILE A 18 -11.26 -19.97 0.00
CA ILE A 18 -10.98 -19.15 -1.19
C ILE A 18 -11.81 -17.85 -1.15
N GLU A 19 -13.09 -17.92 -0.79
CA GLU A 19 -13.94 -16.72 -0.67
C GLU A 19 -13.47 -15.80 0.46
N GLY A 20 -13.16 -16.34 1.64
CA GLY A 20 -12.60 -15.58 2.76
C GLY A 20 -11.27 -14.90 2.41
N PHE A 21 -10.41 -15.58 1.63
CA PHE A 21 -9.19 -14.97 1.11
C PHE A 21 -9.49 -13.80 0.17
N VAL A 22 -10.44 -13.97 -0.77
CA VAL A 22 -10.84 -12.91 -1.71
C VAL A 22 -11.44 -11.70 -0.98
N ASP A 23 -12.21 -11.92 0.09
CA ASP A 23 -12.73 -10.84 0.93
C ASP A 23 -11.59 -10.07 1.62
N GLU A 24 -10.60 -10.76 2.17
CA GLU A 24 -9.43 -10.11 2.77
C GLU A 24 -8.65 -9.28 1.75
N VAL A 25 -8.44 -9.82 0.55
CA VAL A 25 -7.82 -9.07 -0.56
C VAL A 25 -8.61 -7.81 -0.88
N THR A 26 -9.94 -7.91 -0.90
CA THR A 26 -10.83 -6.78 -1.15
C THR A 26 -10.67 -5.72 -0.06
N HIS A 27 -10.62 -6.11 1.21
CA HIS A 27 -10.37 -5.20 2.33
C HIS A 27 -9.01 -4.50 2.24
N LEU A 28 -7.95 -5.24 1.86
CA LEU A 28 -6.61 -4.69 1.68
C LEU A 28 -6.56 -3.67 0.54
N ILE A 29 -7.11 -4.00 -0.63
CA ILE A 29 -7.15 -3.09 -1.77
C ILE A 29 -7.96 -1.84 -1.42
N ARG A 30 -9.10 -1.97 -0.73
CA ARG A 30 -9.90 -0.83 -0.28
C ARG A 30 -9.11 0.11 0.64
N SER A 31 -8.36 -0.45 1.59
CA SER A 31 -7.52 0.35 2.48
C SER A 31 -6.39 1.07 1.72
N GLN A 32 -5.80 0.42 0.71
CA GLN A 32 -4.78 1.04 -0.16
C GLN A 32 -5.39 2.17 -1.00
N THR A 33 -6.56 1.94 -1.59
CA THR A 33 -7.29 2.97 -2.34
C THR A 33 -7.61 4.19 -1.47
N ALA A 34 -8.11 3.98 -0.24
CA ALA A 34 -8.37 5.09 0.67
C ALA A 34 -7.09 5.90 0.98
N GLY A 35 -5.97 5.22 1.20
CA GLY A 35 -4.66 5.87 1.38
C GLY A 35 -4.22 6.66 0.16
N ILE A 36 -4.40 6.14 -1.05
CA ILE A 36 -4.07 6.83 -2.31
C ILE A 36 -4.93 8.07 -2.50
N VAL A 37 -6.25 7.96 -2.29
CA VAL A 37 -7.16 9.11 -2.38
C VAL A 37 -6.77 10.17 -1.36
N GLY A 38 -6.46 9.79 -0.12
CA GLY A 38 -5.95 10.72 0.91
C GLY A 38 -4.65 11.41 0.48
N ASN A 39 -3.69 10.66 -0.07
CA ASN A 39 -2.44 11.22 -0.59
C ASN A 39 -2.68 12.18 -1.76
N LEU A 40 -3.59 11.86 -2.67
CA LEU A 40 -3.94 12.72 -3.81
C LEU A 40 -4.64 14.00 -3.35
N ALA A 41 -5.57 13.89 -2.41
CA ALA A 41 -6.27 15.03 -1.83
C ALA A 41 -5.31 15.99 -1.10
N LEU A 42 -4.23 15.46 -0.51
CA LEU A 42 -3.22 16.27 0.18
C LEU A 42 -2.14 16.82 -0.76
N VAL A 43 -1.69 16.04 -1.75
CA VAL A 43 -0.57 16.45 -2.62
C VAL A 43 -0.92 17.68 -3.46
N VAL A 44 -2.15 17.77 -3.96
CA VAL A 44 -2.59 18.91 -4.78
C VAL A 44 -2.47 20.25 -4.02
N PRO A 45 -3.14 20.45 -2.86
CA PRO A 45 -3.04 21.72 -2.15
C PRO A 45 -1.64 22.00 -1.62
N VAL A 46 -0.87 20.97 -1.24
CA VAL A 46 0.52 21.15 -0.81
C VAL A 46 1.39 21.69 -1.95
N VAL A 47 1.28 21.10 -3.14
CA VAL A 47 2.07 21.53 -4.30
C VAL A 47 1.65 22.91 -4.78
N VAL A 48 0.35 23.18 -4.86
CA VAL A 48 -0.16 24.52 -5.22
C VAL A 48 0.27 25.56 -4.19
N GLY A 49 0.20 25.24 -2.89
CA GLY A 49 0.67 26.12 -1.82
C GLY A 49 2.18 26.37 -1.89
N ALA A 50 2.97 25.36 -2.22
CA ALA A 50 4.42 25.51 -2.43
C ALA A 50 4.73 26.40 -3.65
N GLN A 51 3.99 26.25 -4.74
CA GLN A 51 4.11 27.13 -5.92
C GLN A 51 3.72 28.58 -5.59
N ALA A 52 2.62 28.79 -4.86
CA ALA A 52 2.20 30.12 -4.42
C ALA A 52 3.23 30.79 -3.50
N LEU A 53 3.82 30.01 -2.58
CA LEU A 53 4.89 30.49 -1.71
C LEU A 53 6.15 30.85 -2.52
N ALA A 54 6.50 30.05 -3.53
CA ALA A 54 7.63 30.35 -4.41
C ALA A 54 7.41 31.63 -5.22
N TRP A 55 6.21 31.81 -5.77
CA TRP A 55 5.83 33.08 -6.40
C TRP A 55 5.98 34.27 -5.46
N TYR A 56 5.51 34.14 -4.21
CA TYR A 56 5.60 35.21 -3.22
C TYR A 56 7.04 35.50 -2.78
N ALA A 57 7.85 34.47 -2.51
CA ALA A 57 9.18 34.61 -1.92
C ALA A 57 10.30 34.81 -2.95
N LEU A 58 10.18 34.21 -4.13
CA LEU A 58 11.21 34.16 -5.17
C LEU A 58 10.83 34.96 -6.43
N GLY A 59 9.55 35.32 -6.59
CA GLY A 59 9.05 36.02 -7.78
C GLY A 59 8.94 35.13 -9.03
N HIS A 60 9.19 33.83 -8.91
CA HIS A 60 9.09 32.86 -10.00
C HIS A 60 8.59 31.49 -9.49
N PRO A 61 7.99 30.65 -10.33
CA PRO A 61 7.54 29.32 -9.93
C PRO A 61 8.72 28.37 -9.70
N LEU A 62 8.51 27.31 -8.92
CA LEU A 62 9.47 26.22 -8.71
C LEU A 62 9.66 25.35 -9.96
N VAL A 63 8.62 25.28 -10.78
CA VAL A 63 8.61 24.53 -12.04
C VAL A 63 8.51 25.53 -13.18
N SER A 64 9.44 25.48 -14.12
CA SER A 64 9.45 26.37 -15.29
C SER A 64 8.25 26.09 -16.20
N GLU A 65 7.85 27.06 -17.03
CA GLU A 65 6.79 26.85 -18.02
C GLU A 65 7.12 25.71 -18.99
N ALA A 66 8.40 25.57 -19.36
CA ALA A 66 8.88 24.49 -20.23
C ALA A 66 8.68 23.11 -19.57
N ASP A 67 9.04 22.98 -18.30
CA ASP A 67 8.86 21.73 -17.55
C ASP A 67 7.38 21.42 -17.30
N ALA A 68 6.56 22.45 -17.09
CA ALA A 68 5.12 22.32 -16.94
C ALA A 68 4.46 21.80 -18.22
N ARG A 69 4.78 22.36 -19.39
CA ARG A 69 4.30 21.88 -20.68
C ARG A 69 4.83 20.48 -21.02
N GLN A 70 6.11 20.23 -20.76
CA GLN A 70 6.70 18.92 -20.95
C GLN A 70 6.00 17.86 -20.09
N SER A 71 5.60 18.21 -18.86
CA SER A 71 4.84 17.32 -17.99
C SER A 71 3.51 16.92 -18.63
N LEU A 72 2.77 17.86 -19.23
CA LEU A 72 1.51 17.57 -19.94
C LEU A 72 1.70 16.62 -21.13
N GLU A 73 2.72 16.87 -21.95
CA GLU A 73 3.03 16.03 -23.11
C GLU A 73 3.41 14.60 -22.70
N LYS A 74 4.17 14.47 -21.60
CA LYS A 74 4.67 13.19 -21.10
C LYS A 74 3.68 12.41 -20.24
N LEU A 75 2.67 13.08 -19.66
CA LEU A 75 1.64 12.52 -18.77
C LEU A 75 0.29 12.29 -19.47
N THR A 76 0.28 12.19 -20.80
CA THR A 76 -0.94 11.92 -21.56
C THR A 76 -1.31 10.43 -21.59
N LEU A 77 -2.61 10.15 -21.70
CA LEU A 77 -3.14 8.79 -21.83
C LEU A 77 -2.76 8.12 -23.16
N TRP A 78 -2.58 8.90 -24.23
CA TRP A 78 -2.25 8.41 -25.58
C TRP A 78 -0.81 7.94 -25.72
N GLY A 79 0.02 8.14 -24.70
CA GLY A 79 1.44 7.82 -24.70
C GLY A 79 1.80 6.58 -23.88
N PRO A 80 3.12 6.35 -23.64
CA PRO A 80 3.62 5.22 -22.86
C PRO A 80 3.32 5.31 -21.34
N THR A 81 2.51 6.28 -20.91
CA THR A 81 2.19 6.56 -19.50
C THR A 81 1.70 5.32 -18.75
N LEU A 82 0.82 4.51 -19.36
CA LEU A 82 0.31 3.29 -18.74
C LEU A 82 1.40 2.22 -18.60
N PHE A 83 2.32 2.11 -19.56
CA PHE A 83 3.46 1.21 -19.47
C PHE A 83 4.38 1.62 -18.31
N TYR A 84 4.73 2.90 -18.21
CA TYR A 84 5.53 3.42 -17.09
C TYR A 84 4.81 3.33 -15.75
N ALA A 85 3.47 3.38 -15.74
CA ALA A 85 2.67 3.19 -14.53
C ALA A 85 2.68 1.72 -14.05
N ALA A 86 2.59 0.78 -14.99
CA ALA A 86 2.77 -0.64 -14.69
C ALA A 86 4.17 -0.92 -14.16
N PHE A 87 5.21 -0.32 -14.76
CA PHE A 87 6.59 -0.41 -14.29
C PHE A 87 6.76 0.18 -12.87
N ALA A 88 6.18 1.34 -12.58
CA ALA A 88 6.14 1.88 -11.23
C ALA A 88 5.44 0.93 -10.22
N GLY A 89 4.46 0.14 -10.66
CA GLY A 89 3.89 -0.95 -9.88
C GLY A 89 4.89 -2.06 -9.54
N VAL A 90 5.81 -2.40 -10.44
CA VAL A 90 6.92 -3.33 -10.16
C VAL A 90 7.89 -2.75 -9.12
N LEU A 91 8.17 -1.45 -9.18
CA LEU A 91 8.99 -0.76 -8.18
C LEU A 91 8.30 -0.77 -6.80
N LEU A 92 6.99 -0.50 -6.74
CA LEU A 92 6.20 -0.60 -5.52
C LEU A 92 6.26 -2.01 -4.90
N PHE A 93 6.16 -3.05 -5.73
CA PHE A 93 6.34 -4.43 -5.28
C PHE A 93 7.75 -4.67 -4.75
N SER A 94 8.77 -4.21 -5.46
CA SER A 94 10.18 -4.36 -5.08
C SER A 94 10.48 -3.67 -3.74
N ALA A 95 9.97 -2.46 -3.53
CA ALA A 95 10.06 -1.74 -2.26
C ALA A 95 9.38 -2.52 -1.11
N SER A 96 8.27 -3.20 -1.38
CA SER A 96 7.60 -4.05 -0.38
C SER A 96 8.42 -5.28 0.03
N LEU A 97 9.24 -5.82 -0.90
CA LEU A 97 10.18 -6.90 -0.58
C LEU A 97 11.32 -6.40 0.30
N VAL A 98 11.90 -5.24 -0.06
CA VAL A 98 12.95 -4.58 0.74
C VAL A 98 12.43 -4.28 2.15
N ALA A 99 11.20 -3.77 2.26
CA ALA A 99 10.55 -3.52 3.54
C ALA A 99 10.40 -4.79 4.38
N GLY A 100 9.88 -5.88 3.80
CA GLY A 100 9.73 -7.15 4.50
C GLY A 100 11.07 -7.76 4.92
N TRP A 101 12.10 -7.65 4.08
CA TRP A 101 13.46 -8.07 4.41
C TRP A 101 14.04 -7.25 5.56
N PHE A 102 13.91 -5.91 5.49
CA PHE A 102 14.45 -5.01 6.50
C PHE A 102 13.72 -5.16 7.84
N GLU A 103 12.40 -5.32 7.82
CA GLU A 103 11.61 -5.65 9.01
C GLU A 103 12.12 -6.96 9.64
N ASN A 104 12.28 -8.02 8.86
CA ASN A 104 12.81 -9.29 9.36
C ASN A 104 14.22 -9.15 9.94
N TRP A 105 15.10 -8.39 9.28
CA TRP A 105 16.44 -8.09 9.77
C TRP A 105 16.41 -7.32 11.10
N PHE A 106 15.51 -6.33 11.23
CA PHE A 106 15.31 -5.55 12.45
C PHE A 106 14.86 -6.44 13.63
N VAL A 107 13.92 -7.36 13.38
CA VAL A 107 13.46 -8.34 14.37
C VAL A 107 14.57 -9.32 14.74
N TRP A 108 15.28 -9.87 13.76
CA TRP A 108 16.36 -10.83 13.97
C TRP A 108 17.46 -10.27 14.88
N HIS A 109 17.86 -9.01 14.65
CA HIS A 109 18.88 -8.33 15.45
C HIS A 109 18.33 -7.73 16.75
N ARG A 110 17.04 -7.94 17.06
CA ARG A 110 16.35 -7.41 18.26
C ARG A 110 16.61 -5.91 18.45
N LEU A 111 16.55 -5.15 17.35
CA LEU A 111 16.91 -3.74 17.38
C LEU A 111 15.95 -2.91 18.24
N ASP A 112 14.70 -3.34 18.38
CA ASP A 112 13.77 -2.79 19.37
C ASP A 112 14.35 -2.86 20.79
N SER A 113 14.83 -4.03 21.20
CA SER A 113 15.47 -4.23 22.51
C SER A 113 16.76 -3.43 22.64
N ALA A 114 17.58 -3.43 21.58
CA ALA A 114 18.82 -2.65 21.56
C ALA A 114 18.55 -1.15 21.73
N LEU A 115 17.52 -0.61 21.07
CA LEU A 115 17.10 0.79 21.20
C LEU A 115 16.58 1.11 22.60
N GLN A 116 15.75 0.24 23.18
CA GLN A 116 15.18 0.43 24.51
C GLN A 116 16.26 0.46 25.60
N TRP A 117 17.24 -0.45 25.53
CA TRP A 117 18.25 -0.64 26.59
C TRP A 117 19.58 0.07 26.32
N ASN A 118 19.72 0.80 25.21
CA ASN A 118 20.95 1.53 24.90
C ASN A 118 21.27 2.60 25.98
N PRO A 119 22.44 2.54 26.63
CA PRO A 119 22.79 3.48 27.70
C PRO A 119 22.82 4.95 27.26
N ARG A 120 23.23 5.24 26.01
CA ARG A 120 23.28 6.61 25.47
C ARG A 120 21.88 7.13 25.20
N ILE A 121 21.03 6.34 24.55
CA ILE A 121 19.64 6.72 24.24
C ILE A 121 18.86 6.97 25.53
N ARG A 122 18.96 6.08 26.52
CA ARG A 122 18.30 6.24 27.82
C ARG A 122 18.81 7.45 28.60
N ARG A 123 20.11 7.77 28.51
CA ARG A 123 20.67 8.95 29.16
C ARG A 123 20.14 10.25 28.55
N TRP A 124 19.93 10.29 27.23
CA TRP A 124 19.47 11.48 26.53
C TRP A 124 17.94 11.66 26.56
N LEU A 125 17.18 10.59 26.32
CA LEU A 125 15.71 10.65 26.22
C LEU A 125 15.00 10.32 27.54
N GLY A 126 15.67 9.60 28.45
CA GLY A 126 15.03 8.96 29.60
C GLY A 126 14.47 7.57 29.27
N PRO A 127 14.22 6.73 30.29
CA PRO A 127 13.80 5.33 30.10
C PRO A 127 12.44 5.19 29.40
N ALA A 128 11.43 5.96 29.83
CA ALA A 128 10.08 5.88 29.25
C ALA A 128 10.04 6.30 27.77
N ARG A 129 10.80 7.35 27.39
CA ARG A 129 10.88 7.79 26.00
C ARG A 129 11.67 6.81 25.14
N ALA A 130 12.73 6.20 25.66
CA ALA A 130 13.49 5.17 24.94
C ALA A 130 12.61 3.95 24.60
N GLU A 131 11.75 3.53 25.53
CA GLU A 131 10.76 2.48 25.30
C GLU A 131 9.74 2.88 24.23
N TYR A 132 9.15 4.08 24.34
CA TYR A 132 8.23 4.58 23.31
C TYR A 132 8.90 4.62 21.93
N TRP A 133 10.17 5.06 21.87
CA TRP A 133 10.92 5.16 20.63
C TRP A 133 11.18 3.77 20.01
N ALA A 134 11.56 2.79 20.83
CA ALA A 134 11.71 1.40 20.39
C ALA A 134 10.40 0.83 19.84
N LEU A 135 9.28 1.06 20.53
CA LEU A 135 7.95 0.65 20.09
C LEU A 135 7.53 1.35 18.79
N TRP A 136 7.87 2.64 18.63
CA TRP A 136 7.59 3.38 17.42
C TRP A 136 8.36 2.79 16.23
N TRP A 137 9.66 2.51 16.39
CA TRP A 137 10.46 1.87 15.34
C TRP A 137 9.91 0.50 14.99
N ARG A 138 9.59 -0.33 16.00
CA ARG A 138 9.01 -1.65 15.76
C ARG A 138 7.72 -1.60 14.94
N LYS A 139 6.87 -0.60 15.16
CA LYS A 139 5.60 -0.41 14.45
C LYS A 139 5.77 0.17 13.04
N ASN A 140 6.77 1.04 12.82
CA ASN A 140 6.87 1.85 11.61
C ASN A 140 8.01 1.45 10.68
N ILE A 141 8.93 0.57 11.10
CA ILE A 141 10.16 0.31 10.33
C ILE A 141 9.89 -0.25 8.94
N SER A 142 8.91 -1.14 8.80
CA SER A 142 8.50 -1.71 7.51
C SER A 142 8.00 -0.62 6.56
N GLY A 143 7.14 0.29 7.07
CA GLY A 143 6.64 1.42 6.29
C GLY A 143 7.74 2.41 5.91
N LEU A 144 8.66 2.71 6.83
CA LEU A 144 9.80 3.59 6.56
C LEU A 144 10.71 2.98 5.48
N ALA A 145 11.08 1.70 5.62
CA ALA A 145 11.90 1.00 4.66
C ALA A 145 11.23 0.95 3.27
N ALA A 146 9.92 0.71 3.22
CA ALA A 146 9.14 0.75 1.97
C ALA A 146 9.21 2.13 1.31
N ASN A 147 8.92 3.20 2.06
CA ASN A 147 8.87 4.56 1.50
C ASN A 147 10.24 5.08 1.10
N VAL A 148 11.28 4.83 1.91
CA VAL A 148 12.65 5.25 1.61
C VAL A 148 13.18 4.51 0.38
N SER A 149 13.04 3.17 0.35
CA SER A 149 13.47 2.39 -0.82
C SER A 149 12.71 2.75 -2.08
N LEU A 150 11.39 2.96 -1.98
CA LEU A 150 10.57 3.45 -3.08
C LEU A 150 11.06 4.83 -3.56
N GLY A 151 11.32 5.78 -2.65
CA GLY A 151 11.84 7.11 -3.01
C GLY A 151 13.13 7.03 -3.81
N PHE A 152 14.09 6.19 -3.37
CA PHE A 152 15.31 5.93 -4.13
C PHE A 152 15.03 5.29 -5.49
N MET A 153 14.13 4.30 -5.55
CA MET A 153 13.78 3.65 -6.82
C MET A 153 13.12 4.64 -7.79
N LEU A 154 12.16 5.45 -7.35
CA LEU A 154 11.48 6.42 -8.21
C LEU A 154 12.45 7.52 -8.68
N GLY A 155 13.37 7.98 -7.81
CA GLY A 155 14.31 9.05 -8.13
C GLY A 155 15.53 8.63 -8.95
N LEU A 156 16.09 7.43 -8.69
CA LEU A 156 17.31 6.97 -9.35
C LEU A 156 17.03 6.18 -10.63
N THR A 157 15.88 5.51 -10.74
CA THR A 157 15.59 4.64 -11.90
C THR A 157 15.61 5.39 -13.23
N PRO A 158 14.96 6.57 -13.39
CA PRO A 158 15.03 7.32 -14.65
C PRO A 158 16.46 7.72 -15.00
N SER A 159 17.25 8.17 -14.02
CA SER A 159 18.66 8.56 -14.22
C SER A 159 19.55 7.38 -14.62
N ILE A 160 19.37 6.23 -13.98
CA ILE A 160 20.10 4.99 -14.32
C ILE A 160 19.69 4.50 -15.72
N ALA A 161 18.40 4.53 -16.05
CA ALA A 161 17.93 4.12 -17.36
C ALA A 161 18.47 5.03 -18.48
N ALA A 162 18.46 6.35 -18.25
CA ALA A 162 19.01 7.34 -19.16
C ALA A 162 20.52 7.11 -19.41
N PHE A 163 21.28 6.72 -18.38
CA PHE A 163 22.70 6.36 -18.54
C PHE A 163 22.91 5.19 -19.52
N PHE A 164 22.00 4.21 -19.56
CA PHE A 164 22.02 3.11 -20.53
C PHE A 164 21.27 3.42 -21.84
N ALA A 165 20.92 4.69 -22.09
CA ALA A 165 20.10 5.12 -23.23
C ALA A 165 18.74 4.39 -23.35
N LEU A 166 18.22 3.89 -22.23
CA LEU A 166 16.89 3.29 -22.17
C LEU A 166 15.86 4.40 -21.92
N PRO A 167 14.85 4.58 -22.79
CA PRO A 167 13.79 5.56 -22.60
C PRO A 167 12.79 5.03 -21.56
N LEU A 168 13.23 4.85 -20.32
CA LEU A 168 12.41 4.36 -19.21
C LEU A 168 12.10 5.52 -18.27
N ASP A 169 10.81 5.76 -18.07
CA ASP A 169 10.32 6.73 -17.10
C ASP A 169 9.42 6.03 -16.08
N VAL A 170 9.05 6.76 -15.02
CA VAL A 170 8.31 6.25 -13.89
C VAL A 170 7.06 7.09 -13.69
N ARG A 171 5.89 6.46 -13.73
CA ARG A 171 4.59 7.13 -13.51
C ARG A 171 3.94 6.60 -12.24
N HIS A 172 4.21 7.30 -11.14
CA HIS A 172 3.57 7.02 -9.86
C HIS A 172 2.43 8.01 -9.62
N VAL A 173 1.25 7.51 -9.27
CA VAL A 173 0.01 8.29 -9.19
C VAL A 173 0.14 9.58 -8.38
N THR A 174 0.80 9.53 -7.21
CA THR A 174 1.01 10.71 -6.37
C THR A 174 1.97 11.72 -6.99
N LEU A 175 3.06 11.25 -7.62
CA LEU A 175 4.03 12.14 -8.28
C LEU A 175 3.42 12.77 -9.53
N SER A 176 2.73 11.98 -10.34
CA SER A 176 2.00 12.45 -11.54
C SER A 176 0.94 13.47 -11.18
N THR A 177 0.18 13.25 -10.10
CA THR A 177 -0.79 14.23 -9.59
C THR A 177 -0.10 15.51 -9.14
N GLY A 178 1.02 15.41 -8.43
CA GLY A 178 1.82 16.56 -8.02
C GLY A 178 2.38 17.34 -9.22
N GLN A 179 2.87 16.66 -10.26
CA GLN A 179 3.36 17.30 -11.49
C GLN A 179 2.26 18.08 -12.21
N ILE A 180 1.06 17.52 -12.31
CA ILE A 180 -0.10 18.22 -12.90
C ILE A 180 -0.49 19.42 -12.04
N ALA A 181 -0.51 19.29 -10.71
CA ALA A 181 -0.78 20.40 -9.80
C ALA A 181 0.29 21.49 -9.86
N ALA A 182 1.56 21.11 -10.01
CA ALA A 182 2.66 22.06 -10.17
C ALA A 182 2.55 22.80 -11.51
N ALA A 183 2.23 22.09 -12.59
CA ALA A 183 2.00 22.68 -13.90
C ALA A 183 0.84 23.67 -13.88
N LEU A 184 -0.25 23.34 -13.17
CA LEU A 184 -1.38 24.26 -12.96
C LEU A 184 -0.97 25.51 -12.18
N GLY A 185 -0.10 25.38 -11.19
CA GLY A 185 0.45 26.54 -10.45
C GLY A 185 1.42 27.40 -11.27
N THR A 186 2.02 26.86 -12.32
CA THR A 186 2.93 27.58 -13.23
C THR A 186 2.18 28.21 -14.41
N LEU A 187 1.35 27.45 -15.11
CA LEU A 187 0.63 27.86 -16.31
C LEU A 187 -0.68 28.60 -16.01
N GLY A 188 -1.14 28.56 -14.75
CA GLY A 188 -2.35 29.22 -14.31
C GLY A 188 -3.64 28.55 -14.79
N TRP A 189 -4.76 29.26 -14.61
CA TRP A 189 -6.09 28.72 -14.90
C TRP A 189 -6.38 28.50 -16.39
N GLU A 190 -5.58 29.07 -17.28
CA GLU A 190 -5.71 28.87 -18.72
C GLU A 190 -5.54 27.39 -19.12
N MET A 191 -4.71 26.66 -18.36
CA MET A 191 -4.48 25.22 -18.52
C MET A 191 -5.77 24.39 -18.44
N LEU A 192 -6.80 24.85 -17.71
CA LEU A 192 -8.08 24.13 -17.59
C LEU A 192 -8.87 24.06 -18.91
N TYR A 193 -8.61 25.00 -19.82
CA TYR A 193 -9.23 25.02 -21.14
C TYR A 193 -8.48 24.13 -22.15
N GLU A 194 -7.29 23.66 -21.81
CA GLU A 194 -6.51 22.80 -22.70
C GLU A 194 -6.99 21.34 -22.64
N PRO A 195 -7.30 20.70 -23.78
CA PRO A 195 -7.64 19.28 -23.81
C PRO A 195 -6.55 18.37 -23.23
N ALA A 196 -5.28 18.77 -23.36
CA ALA A 196 -4.14 18.02 -22.83
C ALA A 196 -4.20 17.84 -21.30
N PHE A 197 -4.67 18.86 -20.57
CA PHE A 197 -4.87 18.77 -19.13
C PHE A 197 -5.85 17.66 -18.76
N TRP A 198 -7.00 17.59 -19.45
CA TRP A 198 -8.03 16.58 -19.17
C TRP A 198 -7.58 15.16 -19.51
N TRP A 199 -6.74 14.98 -20.54
CA TRP A 199 -6.09 13.69 -20.79
C TRP A 199 -5.15 13.26 -19.68
N CYS A 200 -4.41 14.21 -19.08
CA CYS A 200 -3.56 13.94 -17.93
C CYS A 200 -4.40 13.58 -16.69
N VAL A 201 -5.49 14.31 -16.43
CA VAL A 201 -6.43 14.02 -15.34
C VAL A 201 -7.05 12.63 -15.52
N ALA A 202 -7.46 12.27 -16.73
CA ALA A 202 -7.98 10.93 -17.04
C ALA A 202 -6.93 9.82 -16.86
N ALA A 203 -5.64 10.12 -17.06
CA ALA A 203 -4.55 9.17 -16.85
C ALA A 203 -4.28 8.88 -15.37
N ILE A 204 -4.60 9.79 -14.44
CA ILE A 204 -4.38 9.61 -12.98
C ILE A 204 -5.03 8.32 -12.42
N PRO A 205 -6.35 8.08 -12.57
CA PRO A 205 -6.98 6.88 -12.02
C PRO A 205 -6.41 5.60 -12.62
N LEU A 206 -6.08 5.60 -13.92
CA LEU A 206 -5.47 4.45 -14.59
C LEU A 206 -4.04 4.20 -14.11
N THR A 207 -3.28 5.27 -13.86
CA THR A 207 -1.94 5.20 -13.27
C THR A 207 -2.01 4.58 -11.88
N GLY A 208 -2.92 5.06 -11.02
CA GLY A 208 -3.13 4.50 -9.68
C GLY A 208 -3.56 3.03 -9.71
N LEU A 209 -4.47 2.68 -10.62
CA LEU A 209 -4.91 1.30 -10.81
C LEU A 209 -3.76 0.38 -11.21
N LEU A 210 -2.89 0.80 -12.13
CA LEU A 210 -1.74 0.01 -12.57
C LEU A 210 -0.66 -0.07 -11.49
N ASN A 211 -0.37 1.03 -10.79
CA ASN A 211 0.56 1.06 -9.68
C ASN A 211 0.19 0.00 -8.62
N VAL A 212 -1.06 0.01 -8.14
CA VAL A 212 -1.54 -0.93 -7.12
C VAL A 212 -1.74 -2.32 -7.70
N GLY A 213 -2.40 -2.43 -8.85
CA GLY A 213 -2.78 -3.70 -9.46
C GLY A 213 -1.57 -4.56 -9.81
N VAL A 214 -0.55 -3.99 -10.44
CA VAL A 214 0.68 -4.71 -10.78
C VAL A 214 1.43 -5.09 -9.51
N SER A 215 1.64 -4.14 -8.59
CA SER A 215 2.34 -4.41 -7.32
C SER A 215 1.70 -5.57 -6.55
N PHE A 216 0.38 -5.49 -6.41
CA PHE A 216 -0.41 -6.49 -5.73
C PHE A 216 -0.37 -7.86 -6.44
N ALA A 217 -0.46 -7.89 -7.77
CA ALA A 217 -0.39 -9.14 -8.53
C ALA A 217 0.96 -9.87 -8.31
N PHE A 218 2.07 -9.13 -8.31
CA PHE A 218 3.39 -9.70 -8.00
C PHE A 218 3.49 -10.17 -6.55
N ALA A 219 3.03 -9.36 -5.59
CA ALA A 219 3.01 -9.73 -4.17
C ALA A 219 2.20 -11.01 -3.93
N LEU A 220 1.02 -11.10 -4.53
CA LEU A 220 0.15 -12.27 -4.46
C LEU A 220 0.82 -13.49 -5.10
N ARG A 221 1.43 -13.33 -6.28
CA ARG A 221 2.15 -14.42 -6.96
C ARG A 221 3.27 -14.98 -6.09
N VAL A 222 4.03 -14.13 -5.41
CA VAL A 222 5.11 -14.54 -4.49
C VAL A 222 4.53 -15.23 -3.26
N ALA A 223 3.47 -14.69 -2.66
CA ALA A 223 2.82 -15.27 -1.47
C ALA A 223 2.23 -16.67 -1.73
N ILE A 224 1.60 -16.87 -2.91
CA ILE A 224 1.09 -18.19 -3.32
C ILE A 224 2.25 -19.17 -3.53
N ARG A 225 3.34 -18.72 -4.15
CA ARG A 225 4.49 -19.58 -4.45
C ARG A 225 5.25 -19.99 -3.19
N SER A 226 5.43 -19.09 -2.23
CA SER A 226 6.17 -19.38 -0.98
C SER A 226 5.47 -20.39 -0.08
N ARG A 227 4.15 -20.53 -0.19
CA ARG A 227 3.34 -21.43 0.64
C ARG A 227 3.13 -22.83 0.07
N GLY A 228 3.78 -23.17 -1.05
CA GLY A 228 3.70 -24.52 -1.62
C GLY A 228 2.30 -24.94 -2.11
N VAL A 229 1.38 -23.99 -2.32
CA VAL A 229 0.00 -24.25 -2.76
C VAL A 229 0.02 -25.08 -4.05
N LYS A 230 -0.74 -26.18 -4.10
CA LYS A 230 -0.83 -27.07 -5.28
C LYS A 230 -1.27 -26.26 -6.50
N VAL A 231 -0.73 -26.58 -7.67
CA VAL A 231 -0.96 -25.81 -8.92
C VAL A 231 -2.46 -25.66 -9.26
N LYS A 232 -3.27 -26.68 -8.96
CA LYS A 232 -4.73 -26.68 -9.18
C LYS A 232 -5.44 -25.59 -8.38
N ASP A 233 -5.06 -25.37 -7.13
CA ASP A 233 -5.68 -24.38 -6.23
C ASP A 233 -5.27 -22.95 -6.58
N ARG A 234 -4.08 -22.77 -7.19
CA ARG A 234 -3.64 -21.46 -7.73
C ARG A 234 -4.59 -20.95 -8.80
N SER A 235 -4.99 -21.83 -9.73
CA SER A 235 -5.89 -21.45 -10.83
C SER A 235 -7.28 -21.06 -10.31
N ARG A 236 -7.77 -21.74 -9.25
CA ARG A 236 -9.04 -21.43 -8.60
C ARG A 236 -9.00 -20.06 -7.92
N LEU A 237 -7.90 -19.74 -7.24
CA LEU A 237 -7.69 -18.45 -6.58
C LEU A 237 -7.69 -17.29 -7.59
N TRP A 238 -6.91 -17.39 -8.68
CA TRP A 238 -6.88 -16.35 -9.72
C TRP A 238 -8.24 -16.18 -10.41
N ARG A 239 -8.96 -17.27 -10.70
CA ARG A 239 -10.32 -17.19 -11.24
C ARG A 239 -11.30 -16.56 -10.26
N ALA A 240 -11.22 -16.89 -8.97
CA ALA A 240 -12.07 -16.30 -7.95
C ALA A 240 -11.83 -14.79 -7.83
N MET A 241 -10.57 -14.36 -7.86
CA MET A 241 -10.19 -12.94 -7.89
C MET A 241 -10.74 -12.24 -9.14
N GLY A 242 -10.54 -12.83 -10.33
CA GLY A 242 -11.06 -12.29 -11.59
C GLY A 242 -12.59 -12.22 -11.60
N ARG A 243 -13.28 -13.24 -11.09
CA ARG A 243 -14.74 -13.23 -10.93
C ARG A 243 -15.20 -12.10 -10.01
N ARG A 244 -14.52 -11.87 -8.89
CA ARG A 244 -14.86 -10.77 -7.96
C ARG A 244 -14.65 -9.41 -8.62
N LEU A 245 -13.53 -9.23 -9.32
CA LEU A 245 -13.23 -8.00 -10.05
C LEU A 245 -14.28 -7.70 -11.13
N LEU A 246 -14.72 -8.70 -11.89
CA LEU A 246 -15.71 -8.54 -12.95
C LEU A 246 -17.14 -8.37 -12.41
N ARG A 247 -17.54 -9.16 -11.41
CA ARG A 247 -18.94 -9.20 -10.93
C ARG A 247 -19.25 -8.18 -9.85
N LYS A 248 -18.26 -7.78 -9.05
CA LYS A 248 -18.43 -6.84 -7.92
C LYS A 248 -17.24 -5.88 -7.81
N PRO A 249 -16.89 -5.10 -8.85
CA PRO A 249 -15.75 -4.17 -8.78
C PRO A 249 -15.92 -3.11 -7.68
N TRP A 250 -17.15 -2.71 -7.40
CA TRP A 250 -17.48 -1.70 -6.38
C TRP A 250 -17.09 -2.10 -4.95
N THR A 251 -16.99 -3.40 -4.64
CA THR A 251 -16.59 -3.84 -3.28
C THR A 251 -15.13 -3.51 -2.95
N PHE A 252 -14.30 -3.25 -3.97
CA PHE A 252 -12.92 -2.81 -3.79
C PHE A 252 -12.81 -1.32 -3.44
N LEU A 253 -13.86 -0.54 -3.70
CA LEU A 253 -13.89 0.91 -3.48
C LEU A 253 -14.75 1.29 -2.27
N TRP A 254 -15.92 0.65 -2.11
CA TRP A 254 -16.87 0.95 -1.04
C TRP A 254 -17.03 -0.18 -0.03
N PRO A 255 -17.28 0.13 1.26
CA PRO A 255 -17.65 -0.87 2.24
C PRO A 255 -19.02 -1.51 1.93
N PRO A 256 -19.20 -2.81 2.23
CA PRO A 256 -20.50 -3.44 2.12
C PRO A 256 -21.50 -2.74 3.06
N LYS A 257 -22.74 -2.58 2.59
CA LYS A 257 -23.82 -1.90 3.34
C LYS A 257 -24.20 -2.59 4.66
N THR A 258 -23.71 -3.82 4.90
CA THR A 258 -23.97 -4.58 6.11
C THR A 258 -22.66 -5.15 6.63
N PRO A 259 -22.22 -4.79 7.86
CA PRO A 259 -21.06 -5.42 8.46
C PRO A 259 -21.33 -6.93 8.66
N PRO A 260 -20.34 -7.81 8.45
CA PRO A 260 -20.49 -9.23 8.73
C PRO A 260 -20.90 -9.41 10.19
N ARG A 261 -21.97 -10.17 10.44
CA ARG A 261 -22.30 -10.57 11.82
C ARG A 261 -21.08 -11.33 12.38
N PRO A 262 -20.61 -11.00 13.60
CA PRO A 262 -19.59 -11.80 14.27
C PRO A 262 -20.03 -13.25 14.23
N ARG A 263 -19.16 -14.12 13.71
CA ARG A 263 -19.38 -15.56 13.78
C ARG A 263 -19.31 -15.89 15.27
N LEU A 264 -20.47 -16.09 15.91
CA LEU A 264 -20.52 -16.64 17.24
C LEU A 264 -19.85 -18.00 17.15
N GLU A 265 -18.63 -18.11 17.65
CA GLU A 265 -18.07 -19.42 17.97
C GLU A 265 -19.11 -20.09 18.90
N PRO A 266 -19.47 -21.36 18.67
CA PRO A 266 -20.31 -22.07 19.62
C PRO A 266 -19.58 -21.98 20.96
N THR A 267 -20.13 -21.20 21.88
CA THR A 267 -19.72 -21.19 23.27
C THR A 267 -19.81 -22.63 23.72
N THR A 268 -18.67 -23.28 23.92
CA THR A 268 -18.59 -24.41 24.82
C THR A 268 -19.19 -23.92 26.13
N GLU A 269 -20.42 -24.33 26.41
CA GLU A 269 -21.06 -24.09 27.70
C GLU A 269 -20.05 -24.50 28.78
N PRO A 270 -19.75 -23.63 29.75
CA PRO A 270 -19.00 -24.06 30.92
C PRO A 270 -19.84 -25.13 31.61
N ALA A 271 -19.27 -26.33 31.76
CA ALA A 271 -19.88 -27.41 32.53
C ALA A 271 -20.28 -26.88 33.91
N SER A 272 -21.57 -26.95 34.24
CA SER A 272 -22.12 -26.56 35.55
C SER A 272 -21.35 -27.25 36.69
N PRO A 273 -20.76 -26.50 37.63
CA PRO A 273 -20.26 -27.08 38.86
C PRO A 273 -21.41 -27.14 39.86
N HIS A 274 -22.04 -28.31 40.01
CA HIS A 274 -22.50 -28.87 41.29
C HIS A 274 -23.51 -30.01 41.07
N SER A 275 -23.09 -31.22 41.42
CA SER A 275 -24.00 -32.25 41.93
C SER A 275 -23.32 -32.82 43.19
N PRO A 276 -23.89 -32.64 44.39
CA PRO A 276 -23.30 -33.19 45.60
C PRO A 276 -23.41 -34.74 45.60
N PRO A 277 -22.45 -35.47 46.18
CA PRO A 277 -22.48 -36.92 46.22
C PRO A 277 -23.63 -37.42 47.11
N HIS A 278 -24.35 -38.41 46.60
CA HIS A 278 -25.36 -39.17 47.33
C HIS A 278 -24.76 -39.81 48.59
N HIS A 279 -25.25 -39.41 49.76
CA HIS A 279 -25.06 -40.17 51.00
C HIS A 279 -25.88 -41.47 50.91
N LEU A 280 -25.18 -42.62 50.94
CA LEU A 280 -25.79 -43.91 51.26
C LEU A 280 -26.04 -43.98 52.78
N PRO A 281 -27.23 -44.39 53.24
CA PRO A 281 -27.48 -44.61 54.66
C PRO A 281 -26.77 -45.91 55.14
N PRO A 282 -26.37 -46.00 56.42
CA PRO A 282 -25.87 -47.25 56.97
C PRO A 282 -27.07 -48.18 57.25
N GLY A 283 -26.97 -49.43 56.82
CA GLY A 283 -27.94 -50.48 57.07
C GLY A 283 -27.23 -51.79 57.42
N PRO A 284 -27.95 -52.72 58.06
CA PRO A 284 -27.64 -53.32 59.37
C PRO A 284 -26.58 -54.42 59.39
#